data_AF-A0A2W5KC43-F1
#
_entry.id   AF-A0A2W5KC43-F1
#
_cell.length_a   1.000
_cell.length_b   1.000
_cell.length_c   1.000
_cell.angle_alpha   90.00
_cell.angle_beta   90.00
_cell.angle_gamma   90.00
#
_symmetry.space_group_name_H-M   'P 1'
#
loop_
_entity.id
_entity.type
_entity.pdbx_description
1 polymer ?
#
loop_
_entity_poly.entity_id
_entity_poly.type
_entity_poly.pdbx_seq_one_letter_code
_entity_poly.pdbx_strand_id
1 'polypeptide(L)' 'MNHLFAFACSGQDDVFSGYAWSVFRAFDEGEYSHAGDPDETDPEAKYTRAQIMAIVARDLVQ' A
#
# COMPACT_ATOMS: atom_id res chain seq x y z
N MET A 1 -5.36 10.32 5.87
CA MET A 1 -6.60 9.51 5.75
C MET A 1 -7.52 10.15 4.72
N ASN A 2 -7.69 9.50 3.57
CA ASN A 2 -8.52 9.98 2.46
C ASN A 2 -9.92 9.32 2.49
N HIS A 3 -10.80 9.75 1.57
CA HIS A 3 -12.15 9.19 1.43
C HIS A 3 -12.16 7.70 1.04
N LEU A 4 -11.08 7.19 0.44
CA LEU A 4 -10.92 5.78 0.07
C LEU A 4 -10.71 4.89 1.30
N PHE A 5 -9.94 5.35 2.29
CA PHE A 5 -9.80 4.69 3.59
C PHE A 5 -11.15 4.56 4.30
N ALA A 6 -11.92 5.65 4.35
CA ALA A 6 -13.26 5.64 4.97
C ALA A 6 -14.22 4.69 4.25
N PHE A 7 -14.15 4.63 2.92
CA PHE A 7 -14.94 3.69 2.11
C PHE A 7 -14.56 2.23 2.41
N ALA A 8 -13.27 1.90 2.42
CA ALA A 8 -12.79 0.56 2.70
C ALA A 8 -13.11 0.09 4.14
N CYS A 9 -13.11 1.00 5.13
CA CYS A 9 -13.47 0.68 6.51
C CYS A 9 -14.99 0.69 6.78
N SER A 10 -15.84 1.02 5.81
CA SER A 10 -17.30 1.15 5.99
C SER A 10 -18.07 -0.19 6.02
N GLY A 11 -17.38 -1.34 5.95
CA GLY A 11 -18.01 -2.67 6.05
C GLY A 11 -18.66 -3.15 4.76
N GLN A 12 -18.32 -2.55 3.60
CA GLN A 12 -18.58 -3.18 2.30
C GLN A 12 -17.49 -4.24 2.04
N ASP A 13 -17.54 -5.32 2.82
CA ASP A 13 -16.47 -6.33 2.95
C ASP A 13 -16.08 -7.02 1.63
N ASP A 14 -16.92 -6.97 0.59
CA ASP A 14 -16.64 -7.56 -0.72
C ASP A 14 -15.96 -6.60 -1.73
N VAL A 15 -16.00 -5.28 -1.51
CA VAL A 15 -15.53 -4.31 -2.53
C VAL A 15 -14.02 -4.10 -2.49
N PHE A 16 -13.42 -4.19 -1.29
CA PHE A 16 -11.97 -4.10 -1.09
C PHE A 16 -11.42 -5.46 -0.63
N SER A 17 -11.47 -6.44 -1.53
CA SER A 17 -10.87 -7.76 -1.32
C SER A 17 -9.39 -7.68 -0.89
N GLY A 18 -8.88 -8.76 -0.27
CA GLY A 18 -7.54 -8.79 0.35
C GLY A 18 -6.39 -8.29 -0.52
N TYR A 19 -6.44 -8.51 -1.84
CA TYR A 19 -5.45 -7.96 -2.78
C TYR A 19 -5.53 -6.43 -2.87
N ALA A 20 -6.72 -5.89 -3.14
CA ALA A 20 -6.93 -4.44 -3.27
C ALA A 20 -6.60 -3.70 -1.97
N TRP A 21 -6.94 -4.29 -0.81
CA TRP A 21 -6.59 -3.73 0.50
C TRP A 21 -5.07 -3.74 0.74
N SER A 22 -4.38 -4.82 0.36
CA SER A 22 -2.92 -4.90 0.46
C SER A 22 -2.25 -3.83 -0.40
N VAL A 23 -2.72 -3.63 -1.64
CA VAL A 23 -2.24 -2.58 -2.54
C VAL A 23 -2.47 -1.20 -1.93
N PHE A 24 -3.69 -0.92 -1.45
CA PHE A 24 -4.00 0.35 -0.80
C PHE A 24 -3.06 0.66 0.37
N ARG A 25 -2.82 -0.32 1.25
CA ARG A 25 -1.90 -0.16 2.38
C ARG A 25 -0.47 0.12 1.95
N ALA A 26 0.00 -0.51 0.87
CA ALA A 26 1.35 -0.28 0.36
C ALA A 26 1.56 1.18 -0.10
N PHE A 27 0.54 1.79 -0.71
CA PHE A 27 0.59 3.21 -1.06
C PHE A 27 0.50 4.11 0.19
N ASP A 28 -0.45 3.85 1.09
CA ASP A 28 -0.65 4.68 2.30
C ASP A 28 0.57 4.64 3.24
N GLU A 29 1.24 3.49 3.37
CA GLU A 29 2.44 3.34 4.19
C GLU A 29 3.70 3.80 3.46
N GLY A 30 3.84 3.50 2.17
CA GLY A 30 5.08 3.72 1.42
C GLY A 30 5.30 5.15 0.93
N GLU A 31 4.25 5.96 0.81
CA GLU A 31 4.36 7.39 0.47
C GLU A 31 4.73 8.27 1.67
N TYR A 32 4.75 7.73 2.88
CA TYR A 32 5.11 8.47 4.07
C TYR A 32 6.62 8.74 4.11
N SER A 33 7.03 9.99 4.34
CA SER A 33 8.43 10.30 4.62
C SER A 33 8.80 9.77 6.00
N HIS A 34 9.60 8.71 6.04
CA HIS A 34 9.98 8.06 7.29
C HIS A 34 11.10 8.82 8.00
N ALA A 35 10.94 8.99 9.31
CA ALA A 35 11.97 9.61 10.14
C ALA A 35 13.25 8.76 10.10
N GLY A 36 14.37 9.38 9.70
CA GLY A 36 15.67 8.72 9.55
C GLY A 36 16.06 8.40 8.12
N ASP A 37 15.17 8.61 7.15
CA ASP A 37 15.55 8.56 5.74
C ASP A 37 16.32 9.81 5.31
N PRO A 38 17.39 9.66 4.50
CA PRO A 38 18.04 10.79 3.84
C PRO A 38 17.05 11.60 2.99
N ASP A 39 17.30 12.90 2.84
CA ASP A 39 16.46 13.81 2.06
C ASP A 39 16.32 13.39 0.59
N GLU A 40 17.31 12.68 0.03
CA GLU A 40 17.25 12.17 -1.35
C GLU A 40 16.58 10.80 -1.48
N THR A 41 15.99 10.27 -0.42
CA THR A 41 15.30 8.97 -0.47
C THR A 41 14.06 9.07 -1.35
N ASP A 42 14.00 8.24 -2.39
CA ASP A 42 12.80 7.98 -3.17
C ASP A 42 11.90 6.99 -2.39
N PRO A 43 10.80 7.45 -1.75
CA PRO A 43 9.94 6.59 -0.93
C PRO A 43 9.20 5.57 -1.80
N GLU A 44 8.89 5.94 -3.05
CA GLU A 44 8.23 5.06 -4.00
C GLU A 44 9.12 3.87 -4.31
N ALA A 45 10.39 4.11 -4.67
CA ALA A 45 11.32 3.02 -4.97
C ALA A 45 11.64 2.17 -3.75
N LYS A 46 11.77 2.79 -2.57
CA LYS A 46 12.22 2.11 -1.34
C LYS A 46 11.10 1.31 -0.67
N TYR A 47 9.89 1.86 -0.59
CA TYR A 47 8.79 1.27 0.16
C TYR A 47 7.66 0.81 -0.74
N THR A 48 7.00 1.74 -1.44
CA THR A 48 5.77 1.44 -2.19
C THR A 48 6.00 0.34 -3.23
N ARG A 49 7.01 0.51 -4.09
CA ARG A 49 7.31 -0.44 -5.17
C ARG A 49 7.75 -1.80 -4.62
N ALA A 50 8.56 -1.81 -3.56
CA ALA A 50 9.00 -3.03 -2.90
C ALA A 50 7.82 -3.82 -2.30
N GLN A 51 6.89 -3.14 -1.63
CA GLN A 51 5.68 -3.73 -1.08
C GLN A 51 4.73 -4.24 -2.17
N ILE A 52 4.54 -3.48 -3.25
CA ILE A 52 3.73 -3.91 -4.40
C ILE A 52 4.32 -5.17 -5.05
N MET A 53 5.65 -5.22 -5.24
CA MET A 53 6.30 -6.43 -5.78
C MET A 53 6.06 -7.66 -4.88
N ALA A 54 6.10 -7.49 -3.56
CA ALA A 54 5.82 -8.57 -2.62
C ALA A 54 4.35 -9.05 -2.70
N ILE A 55 3.39 -8.12 -2.83
CA ILE A 55 1.97 -8.43 -2.99
C ILE A 55 1.72 -9.19 -4.31
N VAL A 56 2.31 -8.71 -5.41
CA VAL A 56 2.21 -9.36 -6.73
C VAL A 56 2.82 -10.76 -6.70
N ALA A 57 4.00 -10.93 -6.10
CA ALA A 57 4.64 -12.24 -5.99
C ALA A 57 3.81 -13.23 -5.16
N ARG A 58 3.12 -12.75 -4.12
CA ARG A 58 2.24 -13.57 -3.26
C ARG A 58 0.97 -14.03 -3.98
N ASP A 59 0.31 -13.13 -4.72
CA ASP A 59 -1.08 -13.31 -5.14
C ASP A 59 -1.27 -13.58 -6.64
N LEU A 60 -0.30 -13.24 -7.49
CA LEU A 60 -0.40 -13.39 -8.95
C LEU A 60 0.46 -14.51 -9.53
N VAL A 61 1.32 -15.16 -8.72
CA VAL A 61 2.21 -16.27 -9.15
C VAL A 61 1.68 -17.64 -8.68
N GLN A 62 0.38 -17.76 -8.40
CA GLN A 62 -0.27 -19.05 -8.08
C GLN A 62 -0.81 -19.76 -9.32
#